data_AF-A0A2T0S8I5-F1
#
_entry.id   AF-A0A2T0S8I5-F1
#
_cell.length_a   1.000
_cell.length_b   1.000
_cell.length_c   1.000
_cell.angle_alpha   90.00
_cell.angle_beta   90.00
_cell.angle_gamma   90.00
#
_symmetry.space_group_name_H-M   'P 1'
#
loop_
_entity.id
_entity.type
_entity.pdbx_description
1 polymer ?
#
loop_
_entity_poly.entity_id
_entity_poly.type
_entity_poly.pdbx_seq_one_letter_code
_entity_poly.pdbx_strand_id
1 'polypeptide(L)'
;MNEVNQLIASYLNARAAVLRIVEDKKLKASGLSKDLQLSCNVLRRKLKTSDWRADELTQLAKITGISVELEIYLKLLNERLQTLPENDWKQLVRETHIGQQRIQSLMNDYCIWQHAELYQVSNFLNKYVPTTTT
;
A
#
# COMPACT_ATOMS: atom_id res chain seq x y z
N MET A 1 -3.23 6.10 -19.87
CA MET A 1 -2.18 5.94 -18.84
C MET A 1 -2.61 6.73 -17.61
N ASN A 2 -2.38 6.20 -16.40
CA ASN A 2 -2.34 6.90 -15.09
C ASN A 2 -3.43 6.76 -14.02
N GLU A 3 -4.55 6.05 -14.17
CA GLU A 3 -5.43 5.86 -12.98
C GLU A 3 -4.74 4.99 -11.90
N VAL A 4 -4.18 3.85 -12.29
CA VAL A 4 -3.47 2.96 -11.36
C VAL A 4 -2.24 3.63 -10.75
N ASN A 5 -1.46 4.37 -11.54
CA ASN A 5 -0.31 5.13 -11.02
C ASN A 5 -0.75 6.25 -10.07
N GLN A 6 -1.88 6.91 -10.33
CA GLN A 6 -2.45 7.90 -9.42
C GLN A 6 -2.91 7.26 -8.11
N LEU A 7 -3.54 6.08 -8.15
CA LEU A 7 -3.92 5.34 -6.94
C LEU A 7 -2.68 4.98 -6.11
N ILE A 8 -1.63 4.45 -6.74
CA ILE A 8 -0.36 4.13 -6.08
C ILE A 8 0.26 5.40 -5.49
N ALA A 9 0.42 6.46 -6.28
CA ALA A 9 1.01 7.71 -5.80
C ALA A 9 0.21 8.34 -4.64
N SER A 10 -1.12 8.31 -4.71
CA SER A 10 -2.00 8.83 -3.66
C SER A 10 -1.83 8.05 -2.36
N TYR A 11 -1.73 6.72 -2.43
CA TYR A 11 -1.42 5.88 -1.28
C TYR A 11 -0.03 6.20 -0.68
N LEU A 12 1.00 6.29 -1.51
CA LEU A 12 2.38 6.56 -1.05
C LEU A 12 2.48 7.92 -0.35
N ASN A 13 1.85 8.95 -0.91
CA ASN A 13 1.79 10.29 -0.32
C ASN A 13 1.03 10.32 1.00
N ALA A 14 -0.14 9.67 1.04
CA ALA A 14 -0.95 9.51 2.24
C ALA A 14 -0.18 8.81 3.36
N ARG A 15 0.50 7.71 3.05
CA ARG A 15 1.38 6.98 3.97
C ARG A 15 2.50 7.87 4.51
N ALA A 16 3.18 8.61 3.64
CA ALA A 16 4.25 9.51 4.05
C ALA A 16 3.76 10.59 5.01
N ALA A 17 2.57 11.16 4.77
CA ALA A 17 1.96 12.16 5.64
C ALA A 17 1.67 11.60 7.05
N VAL A 18 1.11 10.39 7.14
CA VAL A 18 0.84 9.73 8.43
C VAL A 18 2.13 9.48 9.19
N LEU A 19 3.15 8.90 8.53
CA LEU A 19 4.42 8.58 9.19
C LEU A 19 5.17 9.83 9.66
N ARG A 20 5.14 10.91 8.88
CA ARG A 20 5.72 12.20 9.28
C ARG A 20 5.09 12.72 10.56
N ILE A 21 3.77 12.61 10.70
CA ILE A 21 3.06 13.08 11.91
C ILE A 21 3.38 12.20 13.12
N VAL A 22 3.55 10.89 12.92
CA VAL A 22 4.02 9.98 13.99
C VAL A 22 5.39 10.41 14.50
N GLU A 23 6.30 10.77 13.59
CA GLU A 23 7.64 11.28 13.91
C GLU A 23 7.59 12.64 14.61
N ASP A 24 6.84 13.61 14.05
CA ASP A 24 6.71 14.97 14.58
C ASP A 24 6.09 14.98 15.98
N LYS A 25 5.06 14.15 16.22
CA LYS A 25 4.40 14.02 17.53
C LYS A 25 5.21 13.18 18.54
N LYS A 26 6.35 12.60 18.13
CA LYS A 26 7.19 11.73 18.96
C LYS A 26 6.39 10.64 19.69
N LEU A 27 5.44 10.02 18.99
CA LEU A 27 4.52 9.07 19.60
C LEU A 27 5.29 7.88 20.17
N LYS A 28 5.08 7.61 21.46
CA LYS A 28 5.71 6.48 22.15
C LYS A 28 4.87 5.22 21.96
N ALA A 29 5.54 4.08 21.77
CA ALA A 29 4.91 2.77 21.62
C ALA A 29 3.92 2.43 22.76
N SER A 30 4.19 2.90 23.99
CA SER A 30 3.31 2.68 25.15
C SER A 30 1.98 3.43 25.08
N GLY A 31 1.92 4.56 24.36
CA GLY A 31 0.67 5.28 24.11
C GLY A 31 -0.15 4.57 23.03
N LEU A 32 0.53 4.20 21.94
CA LEU A 32 -0.09 3.56 20.77
C LEU A 32 -0.57 2.12 21.02
N SER A 33 -0.01 1.41 22.01
CA SER A 33 -0.34 0.00 22.25
C SER A 33 -1.80 -0.22 22.62
N LYS A 34 -2.42 0.75 23.29
CA LYS A 34 -3.84 0.66 23.65
C LYS A 34 -4.73 0.89 22.43
N ASP A 35 -4.38 1.87 21.60
CA ASP A 35 -5.22 2.28 20.48
C ASP A 35 -5.13 1.31 19.29
N LEU A 36 -3.94 0.78 19.01
CA LEU A 36 -3.69 -0.13 17.88
C LEU A 36 -3.82 -1.61 18.23
N GLN A 37 -4.06 -1.95 19.50
CA GLN A 37 -4.14 -3.32 19.99
C GLN A 37 -2.89 -4.19 19.64
N LEU A 38 -1.74 -3.55 19.45
CA LEU A 38 -0.47 -4.19 19.16
C LEU A 38 0.41 -4.22 20.42
N SER A 39 1.22 -5.28 20.57
CA SER A 39 2.21 -5.33 21.65
C SER A 39 3.26 -4.23 21.49
N CYS A 40 3.79 -3.72 22.61
CA CYS A 40 4.84 -2.70 22.61
C CYS A 40 6.08 -3.12 21.79
N ASN A 41 6.41 -4.41 21.76
CA ASN A 41 7.54 -4.91 20.99
C ASN A 41 7.28 -4.83 19.48
N VAL A 42 6.07 -5.17 19.03
CA VAL A 42 5.66 -5.04 17.63
C VAL A 42 5.66 -3.56 17.23
N LEU A 43 5.11 -2.68 18.07
CA LEU A 43 5.08 -1.23 17.78
C LEU A 43 6.47 -0.62 17.69
N ARG A 44 7.39 -0.96 18.61
CA ARG A 44 8.80 -0.50 18.52
C ARG A 44 9.45 -0.96 17.22
N ARG A 45 9.20 -2.20 16.79
CA ARG A 45 9.69 -2.71 15.50
C ARG A 45 9.13 -1.88 14.35
N LYS A 46 7.81 -1.70 14.28
CA LYS A 46 7.14 -0.95 13.20
C LYS A 46 7.56 0.52 13.14
N LEU A 47 7.72 1.19 14.29
CA LEU A 47 8.24 2.55 14.37
C LEU A 47 9.68 2.64 13.82
N LYS A 48 10.51 1.61 14.03
CA LYS A 48 11.88 1.56 13.52
C LYS A 48 11.96 1.19 12.04
N THR A 49 11.19 0.19 11.60
CA THR A 49 11.28 -0.35 10.23
C THR A 49 10.34 0.33 9.25
N SER A 50 9.39 1.12 9.73
CA SER A 50 8.27 1.67 8.94
C SER A 50 7.44 0.58 8.24
N ASP A 51 7.43 -0.64 8.77
CA ASP A 51 6.69 -1.79 8.22
C ASP A 51 5.23 -1.79 8.72
N TRP A 52 4.43 -0.91 8.15
CA TRP A 52 3.03 -0.69 8.52
C TRP A 52 2.09 -1.16 7.40
N ARG A 53 1.02 -1.85 7.78
CA ARG A 53 -0.10 -2.18 6.88
C ARG A 53 -1.00 -0.96 6.68
N ALA A 54 -1.82 -0.97 5.63
CA ALA A 54 -2.70 0.15 5.30
C ALA A 54 -3.75 0.42 6.38
N ASP A 55 -4.38 -0.62 6.93
CA ASP A 55 -5.34 -0.55 8.04
C ASP A 55 -4.71 0.03 9.31
N GLU A 56 -3.49 -0.40 9.65
CA GLU A 56 -2.73 0.16 10.77
C GLU A 56 -2.41 1.65 10.57
N LEU A 57 -2.08 2.07 9.34
CA LEU A 57 -1.85 3.47 9.00
C LEU A 57 -3.15 4.29 9.06
N THR A 58 -4.29 3.73 8.62
CA THR A 58 -5.60 4.38 8.77
C THR A 58 -5.91 4.62 10.25
N GLN A 59 -5.64 3.64 11.12
CA GLN A 59 -5.83 3.80 12.57
C GLN A 59 -4.88 4.83 13.16
N LEU A 60 -3.61 4.82 12.78
CA LEU A 60 -2.64 5.87 13.15
C LEU A 60 -3.08 7.27 12.72
N ALA A 61 -3.61 7.40 11.51
CA ALA A 61 -4.15 8.66 11.00
C ALA A 61 -5.29 9.16 11.91
N LYS A 62 -6.22 8.28 12.27
CA LYS A 62 -7.33 8.59 13.20
C LYS A 62 -6.83 9.04 14.58
N ILE A 63 -5.89 8.30 15.18
CA ILE A 63 -5.30 8.64 16.49
C ILE A 63 -4.61 10.01 16.43
N THR A 64 -3.99 10.33 15.30
CA THR A 64 -3.26 11.58 15.10
C THR A 64 -4.14 12.73 14.59
N GLY A 65 -5.44 12.51 14.39
CA GLY A 65 -6.40 13.54 13.95
C GLY A 65 -6.33 13.88 12.46
N ILE A 66 -5.77 12.99 11.64
CA ILE A 66 -5.70 13.16 10.19
C ILE A 66 -6.80 12.31 9.55
N SER A 67 -7.56 12.90 8.64
CA SER A 67 -8.49 12.16 7.80
C SER A 67 -7.74 11.63 6.57
N VAL A 68 -7.39 10.34 6.60
CA VAL A 68 -6.82 9.62 5.47
C VAL A 68 -7.45 8.23 5.41
N GLU A 69 -7.93 7.85 4.22
CA GLU A 69 -8.51 6.53 3.96
C GLU A 69 -7.56 5.75 3.04
N LEU A 70 -6.42 5.28 3.58
CA LEU A 70 -5.37 4.61 2.79
C LEU A 70 -5.88 3.35 2.08
N GLU A 71 -6.79 2.65 2.74
CA GLU A 71 -7.41 1.41 2.28
C GLU A 71 -8.15 1.58 0.95
N ILE A 72 -8.76 2.75 0.70
CA ILE A 72 -9.54 3.00 -0.52
C ILE A 72 -8.64 2.93 -1.75
N TYR A 73 -7.46 3.55 -1.72
CA TYR A 73 -6.56 3.55 -2.86
C TYR A 73 -6.09 2.14 -3.23
N LEU A 74 -5.80 1.31 -2.22
CA LEU A 74 -5.37 -0.07 -2.44
C LEU A 74 -6.52 -0.98 -2.87
N LYS A 75 -7.73 -0.74 -2.36
CA LYS A 75 -8.93 -1.45 -2.82
C LYS A 75 -9.21 -1.17 -4.30
N LEU A 76 -9.22 0.11 -4.70
CA LEU A 76 -9.40 0.50 -6.09
C LEU A 76 -8.27 -0.04 -6.99
N LEU A 77 -7.02 -0.02 -6.51
CA LEU A 77 -5.89 -0.64 -7.20
C LEU A 77 -6.15 -2.12 -7.47
N ASN A 78 -6.58 -2.87 -6.46
CA ASN A 78 -6.90 -4.28 -6.61
C ASN A 78 -8.04 -4.52 -7.60
N GLU A 79 -9.13 -3.76 -7.50
CA GLU A 79 -10.26 -3.85 -8.44
C GLU A 79 -9.79 -3.66 -9.88
N ARG A 80 -8.93 -2.66 -10.14
CA ARG A 80 -8.35 -2.43 -11.46
C ARG A 80 -7.46 -3.60 -11.92
N LEU A 81 -6.59 -4.09 -11.04
CA LEU A 81 -5.70 -5.21 -11.35
C LEU A 81 -6.46 -6.51 -11.64
N GLN A 82 -7.57 -6.77 -10.95
CA GLN A 82 -8.44 -7.93 -11.19
C GLN A 82 -9.13 -7.90 -12.55
N THR A 83 -9.37 -6.70 -13.09
CA THR A 83 -9.99 -6.52 -14.41
C THR A 83 -9.01 -6.58 -15.59
N LEU A 84 -7.71 -6.81 -15.33
CA LEU A 84 -6.72 -6.90 -16.38
C LEU A 84 -6.97 -8.14 -17.27
N PRO A 85 -6.83 -8.01 -18.60
CA PRO A 85 -6.81 -9.16 -19.50
C PRO A 85 -5.71 -10.17 -19.12
N GLU A 86 -5.92 -11.44 -19.44
CA GLU A 86 -4.98 -12.52 -19.09
C GLU A 86 -3.54 -12.26 -19.61
N ASN A 87 -3.41 -11.67 -20.79
CA ASN A 87 -2.10 -11.33 -21.38
C ASN A 87 -1.37 -10.28 -20.54
N ASP A 88 -2.06 -9.21 -20.16
CA ASP A 88 -1.51 -8.12 -19.33
C ASP A 88 -1.17 -8.64 -17.93
N TRP A 89 -2.00 -9.54 -17.40
CA TRP A 89 -1.76 -10.20 -16.13
C TRP A 89 -0.48 -11.03 -16.14
N LYS A 90 -0.28 -11.86 -17.17
CA LYS A 90 0.95 -12.65 -17.34
C LYS A 90 2.19 -11.76 -17.46
N GLN A 91 2.08 -10.64 -18.17
CA GLN A 91 3.17 -9.67 -18.28
C GLN A 91 3.47 -8.98 -16.94
N LEU A 92 2.44 -8.54 -16.22
CA LEU A 92 2.57 -7.97 -14.88
C LEU A 92 3.33 -8.94 -13.95
N VAL A 93 2.92 -10.20 -13.87
CA VAL A 93 3.59 -11.22 -13.04
C VAL A 93 5.05 -11.40 -13.45
N ARG A 94 5.31 -11.46 -14.76
CA ARG A 94 6.65 -11.68 -15.32
C ARG A 94 7.60 -10.51 -15.03
N GLU A 95 7.14 -9.28 -15.16
CA GLU A 95 7.98 -8.08 -15.05
C GLU A 95 8.12 -7.54 -13.63
N THR A 96 7.09 -7.72 -12.79
CA THR A 96 7.15 -7.26 -11.38
C THR A 96 7.89 -8.23 -10.47
N HIS A 97 8.02 -9.51 -10.86
CA HIS A 97 8.61 -10.58 -10.06
C HIS A 97 7.95 -10.80 -8.69
N ILE A 98 6.75 -10.26 -8.45
CA ILE A 98 6.01 -10.44 -7.18
C ILE A 98 5.54 -11.90 -7.03
N GLY A 99 5.33 -12.60 -8.15
CA GLY A 99 4.89 -13.99 -8.18
C GLY A 99 3.36 -14.11 -8.07
N GLN A 100 2.79 -15.10 -8.78
CA GLN A 100 1.34 -15.23 -8.92
C GLN A 100 0.61 -15.43 -7.59
N GLN A 101 1.11 -16.32 -6.71
CA GLN A 101 0.49 -16.60 -5.41
C GLN A 101 0.48 -15.37 -4.49
N ARG A 102 1.57 -14.59 -4.53
CA ARG A 102 1.67 -13.36 -3.75
C ARG A 102 0.69 -12.32 -4.28
N ILE A 103 0.61 -12.13 -5.60
CA ILE A 103 -0.38 -11.22 -6.19
C ILE A 103 -1.81 -11.65 -5.84
N GLN A 104 -2.14 -12.95 -5.86
CA GLN A 104 -3.46 -13.42 -5.41
C GLN A 104 -3.73 -13.09 -3.93
N SER A 105 -2.73 -13.22 -3.07
CA SER A 105 -2.84 -12.84 -1.66
C SER A 105 -3.06 -11.33 -1.52
N LEU A 106 -2.34 -10.51 -2.29
CA LEU A 106 -2.52 -9.05 -2.35
C LEU A 106 -3.93 -8.69 -2.85
N MET A 107 -4.49 -9.43 -3.81
CA MET A 107 -5.86 -9.25 -4.32
C MET A 107 -6.92 -9.52 -3.24
N ASN A 108 -6.71 -10.55 -2.42
CA ASN A 108 -7.62 -10.95 -1.36
C ASN A 108 -7.53 -10.06 -0.11
N ASP A 109 -6.33 -9.62 0.24
CA ASP A 109 -6.07 -8.67 1.33
C ASP A 109 -5.26 -7.50 0.78
N TYR A 110 -5.93 -6.41 0.45
CA TYR A 110 -5.26 -5.20 -0.07
C TYR A 110 -4.44 -4.49 1.01
N CYS A 111 -4.59 -4.79 2.30
CA CYS A 111 -3.83 -4.10 3.35
C CYS A 111 -2.38 -4.57 3.47
N ILE A 112 -2.02 -5.69 2.82
CA ILE A 112 -0.69 -6.30 2.90
C ILE A 112 0.24 -5.93 1.73
N TRP A 113 -0.16 -4.99 0.88
CA TRP A 113 0.73 -4.41 -0.14
C TRP A 113 1.97 -3.81 0.51
N GLN A 114 3.14 -4.25 0.05
CA GLN A 114 4.41 -3.66 0.45
C GLN A 114 4.81 -2.53 -0.50
N HIS A 115 5.60 -1.60 0.02
CA HIS A 115 6.13 -0.47 -0.75
C HIS A 115 6.87 -0.92 -2.01
N ALA A 116 7.74 -1.92 -1.88
CA ALA A 116 8.51 -2.43 -3.02
C ALA A 116 7.61 -2.98 -4.13
N GLU A 117 6.54 -3.69 -3.75
CA GLU A 117 5.56 -4.27 -4.67
C GLU A 117 4.79 -3.17 -5.42
N LEU A 118 4.36 -2.12 -4.71
CA LEU A 118 3.71 -0.95 -5.32
C LEU A 118 4.64 -0.23 -6.31
N TYR A 119 5.93 -0.10 -5.98
CA TYR A 119 6.93 0.46 -6.92
C TYR A 119 7.13 -0.43 -8.14
N GLN A 120 7.21 -1.75 -7.97
CA GLN A 120 7.33 -2.70 -9.09
C GLN A 120 6.14 -2.58 -10.04
N VAL A 121 4.91 -2.53 -9.51
CA VAL A 121 3.68 -2.35 -10.31
C VAL A 121 3.67 -0.99 -11.02
N SER A 122 3.99 0.09 -10.30
CA SER A 122 4.08 1.44 -10.89
C SER A 122 5.12 1.49 -12.03
N ASN A 123 6.30 0.90 -11.84
CA ASN A 123 7.34 0.83 -12.85
C ASN A 123 6.92 0.03 -14.08
N PHE A 124 6.24 -1.10 -13.89
CA PHE A 124 5.65 -1.87 -14.99
C PHE A 124 4.68 -1.00 -15.78
N LEU A 125 3.70 -0.38 -15.11
CA LEU A 125 2.67 0.43 -15.77
C LEU A 125 3.21 1.68 -16.46
N ASN A 126 4.32 2.23 -15.98
CA ASN A 126 5.01 3.35 -16.64
C ASN A 126 5.73 2.93 -17.93
N LYS A 127 6.18 1.68 -18.02
CA LYS A 127 6.79 1.10 -19.23
C LYS A 127 5.74 0.50 -20.15
N TYR A 128 4.62 0.07 -19.58
CA TYR A 128 3.52 -0.56 -20.28
C TYR A 128 2.64 0.49 -20.95
N VAL A 129 2.88 0.72 -22.24
CA VAL A 129 1.87 1.29 -23.13
C VAL A 129 0.87 0.17 -23.39
N PRO A 130 -0.41 0.27 -22.97
CA PRO A 130 -1.37 -0.76 -23.30
C PRO A 130 -1.35 -0.97 -24.80
N THR A 131 -1.20 -2.23 -25.24
CA THR A 131 -1.44 -2.61 -26.64
C THR A 131 -2.94 -2.54 -26.93
N THR A 132 -3.52 -1.35 -26.87
CA THR A 132 -4.74 -1.03 -27.61
C THR A 132 -4.32 -0.83 -29.06
N THR A 133 -4.16 -1.93 -29.77
CA THR A 133 -4.28 -1.93 -31.23
C THR A 133 -5.76 -2.11 -31.52
N THR A 134 -6.33 -1.08 -32.16
CA THR A 134 -7.56 -1.05 -32.97
C THR A 134 -8.20 -2.38 -33.33
#